data_AF-A0A178UB68-F1
#
_entry.id   AF-A0A178UB68-F1
#
_cell.length_a   1.000
_cell.length_b   1.000
_cell.length_c   1.000
_cell.angle_alpha   90.00
_cell.angle_beta   90.00
_cell.angle_gamma   90.00
#
_symmetry.space_group_name_H-M   'P 1'
#
loop_
_entity.id
_entity.type
_entity.pdbx_description
1 polymer ?
#
loop_
_entity_poly.entity_id
_entity_poly.type
_entity_poly.pdbx_seq_one_letter_code
_entity_poly.pdbx_strand_id
1 'polypeptide(L)'
;MLEPPQSLFPSKGEFFTLLKVLLVACAVAFTCNFLSKSLSSNPSKSFCDSNFNPIDSDLDICEPCPINGECYQGKLQCNLGYKNQRNLCVEDGEINESTKKLVGYFERKVCESYAHNECYGTGTIWVPENDVWTELRSNSFLSNLDESAYNFLKGKAVEGVTELLEKRTNSNGIDELKCPESVAKSYKPLTCRLHQWILRHILIISSSCAMLVGSAMLRRRIQRKQCFSRRVEELYDQVCDFLEENAVASNSAETSNCEPWVIASWLRDYLLLPRERRDPLLWTKVEELIKEDSRIDRYEKLLKGEKKVVWEWQVEGSLSLSKLKKQRETQKKVRKSIDSSTSLQEYYNRRIAETSS
;
A
#
# COMPACT_ATOMS: atom_id res chain seq x y z
N MET A 1 -1.25 -53.92 -11.93
CA MET A 1 -1.72 -53.02 -10.87
C MET A 1 -1.66 -53.79 -9.56
N LEU A 2 -0.75 -53.43 -8.67
CA LEU A 2 -0.71 -53.90 -7.29
C LEU A 2 -0.74 -52.65 -6.41
N GLU A 3 -1.83 -52.53 -5.69
CA GLU A 3 -2.26 -51.41 -4.88
C GLU A 3 -1.37 -51.26 -3.63
N PRO A 4 -1.01 -50.03 -3.21
CA PRO A 4 -0.20 -49.85 -2.01
C PRO A 4 -1.03 -50.18 -0.75
N PRO A 5 -0.46 -50.85 0.27
CA PRO A 5 -1.19 -51.21 1.48
C PRO A 5 -1.60 -49.95 2.27
N GLN A 6 -2.89 -49.90 2.60
CA GLN A 6 -3.54 -48.89 3.44
C GLN A 6 -3.25 -49.17 4.93
N SER A 7 -2.14 -48.68 5.46
CA SER A 7 -2.04 -48.28 6.87
C SER A 7 -0.78 -47.44 7.10
N LEU A 8 -0.98 -46.16 7.41
CA LEU A 8 0.09 -45.22 7.80
C LEU A 8 0.53 -45.39 9.27
N PHE A 9 -0.02 -46.37 9.99
CA PHE A 9 0.23 -46.57 11.41
C PHE A 9 0.66 -48.02 11.69
N PRO A 10 1.84 -48.22 12.30
CA PRO A 10 2.35 -49.56 12.64
C PRO A 10 1.42 -50.24 13.65
N SER A 11 1.30 -51.57 13.54
CA SER A 11 0.56 -52.38 14.51
C SER A 11 1.20 -52.28 15.91
N LYS A 12 0.44 -52.53 16.99
CA LYS A 12 0.95 -52.41 18.38
C LYS A 12 2.26 -53.19 18.59
N GLY A 13 2.42 -54.35 17.96
CA GLY A 13 3.64 -55.16 18.03
C GLY A 13 4.83 -54.51 17.33
N GLU A 14 4.64 -53.97 16.13
CA GLU A 14 5.68 -53.27 15.36
C GLU A 14 6.11 -51.95 16.03
N PHE A 15 5.17 -51.25 16.68
CA PHE A 15 5.48 -50.05 17.46
C PHE A 15 6.43 -50.35 18.64
N PHE A 16 6.21 -51.44 19.38
CA PHE A 16 7.13 -51.83 20.46
C PHE A 16 8.50 -52.27 19.93
N THR A 17 8.55 -52.89 18.74
CA THR A 17 9.82 -53.25 18.10
C THR A 17 10.60 -51.99 17.68
N LEU A 18 9.94 -51.01 17.06
CA LEU A 18 10.55 -49.73 16.71
C LEU A 18 11.01 -48.95 17.95
N LEU A 19 10.21 -48.93 19.02
CA LEU A 19 10.57 -48.27 20.28
C LEU A 19 11.81 -48.92 20.94
N LYS A 20 11.92 -50.25 20.91
CA LYS A 20 13.13 -50.96 21.39
C LYS A 20 14.36 -50.62 20.56
N VAL A 21 14.24 -50.62 19.23
CA VAL A 21 15.35 -50.24 18.34
C VAL A 21 15.79 -48.80 18.60
N LEU A 22 14.84 -47.88 18.78
CA LEU A 22 15.12 -46.47 19.09
C LEU A 22 15.84 -46.34 20.44
N LEU A 23 15.37 -47.04 21.48
CA LEU A 23 15.99 -46.99 22.82
C LEU A 23 17.41 -47.57 22.81
N VAL A 24 17.64 -48.67 22.10
CA VAL A 24 18.98 -49.25 21.94
C VAL A 24 19.89 -48.30 21.16
N ALA A 25 19.40 -47.69 20.06
CA ALA A 25 20.17 -46.71 19.31
C ALA A 25 20.54 -45.49 20.14
N CYS A 26 19.60 -44.95 20.94
CA CYS A 26 19.85 -43.85 21.86
C CYS A 26 20.86 -44.23 22.95
N ALA A 27 20.75 -45.43 23.53
CA ALA A 27 21.67 -45.92 24.54
C ALA A 27 23.09 -46.08 23.97
N VAL A 28 23.23 -46.66 22.78
CA VAL A 28 24.52 -46.82 22.08
C VAL A 28 25.10 -45.45 21.72
N ALA A 29 24.30 -44.53 21.19
CA ALA A 29 24.77 -43.18 20.89
C ALA A 29 25.23 -42.43 22.15
N PHE A 30 24.51 -42.58 23.27
CA PHE A 30 24.89 -41.97 24.53
C PHE A 30 26.16 -42.58 25.11
N THR A 31 26.31 -43.91 25.11
CA THR A 31 27.51 -44.57 25.60
C THR A 31 28.71 -44.30 24.70
N CYS A 32 28.56 -44.30 23.37
CA CYS A 32 29.63 -43.93 22.44
C CYS A 32 30.04 -42.45 22.59
N ASN A 33 29.11 -41.52 22.80
CA ASN A 33 29.43 -40.11 23.02
C ASN A 33 30.08 -39.89 24.39
N PHE A 34 29.61 -40.57 25.44
CA PHE A 34 30.21 -40.54 26.77
C PHE A 34 31.62 -41.14 26.78
N LEU A 35 31.82 -42.30 26.15
CA LEU A 35 33.12 -42.93 25.97
C LEU A 35 34.04 -42.07 25.11
N SER A 36 33.56 -41.51 24.00
CA SER A 36 34.30 -40.54 23.19
C SER A 36 34.78 -39.38 24.05
N LYS A 37 33.91 -38.74 24.82
CA LYS A 37 34.25 -37.59 25.67
C LYS A 37 35.22 -37.96 26.81
N SER A 38 35.12 -39.19 27.34
CA SER A 38 35.97 -39.72 28.41
C SER A 38 37.34 -40.21 27.92
N LEU A 39 37.42 -40.80 26.72
CA LEU A 39 38.67 -41.22 26.09
C LEU A 39 39.39 -40.08 25.35
N SER A 40 38.67 -39.02 24.96
CA SER A 40 39.26 -37.82 24.35
C SER A 40 39.96 -36.90 25.36
N SER A 41 39.81 -37.15 26.68
CA SER A 41 40.65 -36.50 27.69
C SER A 41 42.01 -37.19 27.75
N ASN A 42 42.78 -37.13 26.67
CA ASN A 42 44.23 -37.28 26.77
C ASN A 42 44.75 -36.14 27.67
N PRO A 43 45.75 -36.37 28.53
CA PRO A 43 46.45 -35.27 29.16
C PRO A 43 47.04 -34.41 28.04
N SER A 44 46.54 -33.18 27.90
CA SER A 44 47.11 -32.21 26.98
C SER A 44 48.60 -32.10 27.29
N LYS A 45 49.47 -32.31 26.31
CA LYS A 45 50.87 -31.91 26.44
C LYS A 45 50.89 -30.45 26.88
N SER A 46 51.60 -30.14 27.95
CA SER A 46 51.71 -28.78 28.47
C SER A 46 52.45 -27.89 27.47
N PHE A 47 52.05 -26.62 27.38
CA PHE A 47 52.80 -25.64 26.58
C PHE A 47 54.15 -25.30 27.24
N CYS A 48 55.15 -24.93 26.46
CA CYS A 48 56.39 -24.38 26.99
C CYS A 48 56.15 -22.93 27.45
N ASP A 49 56.71 -22.53 28.59
CA ASP A 49 56.52 -21.19 29.16
C ASP A 49 57.23 -20.12 28.32
N SER A 50 56.54 -18.99 28.09
CA SER A 50 56.99 -17.91 27.19
C SER A 50 58.27 -17.19 27.62
N ASN A 51 58.76 -17.43 28.85
CA ASN A 51 59.92 -16.77 29.46
C ASN A 51 61.23 -17.57 29.34
N PHE A 52 61.22 -18.77 28.74
CA PHE A 52 62.44 -19.57 28.60
C PHE A 52 63.12 -19.33 27.24
N ASN A 53 64.40 -18.97 27.28
CA ASN A 53 65.25 -18.86 26.10
C ASN A 53 65.28 -20.21 25.36
N PRO A 54 65.21 -20.22 24.01
CA PRO A 54 65.01 -21.43 23.20
C PRO A 54 66.24 -22.34 23.10
N ILE A 55 67.27 -22.13 23.94
CA ILE A 55 68.60 -22.70 23.74
C ILE A 55 68.86 -23.93 24.64
N ASP A 56 68.06 -24.19 25.68
CA ASP A 56 68.50 -25.15 26.70
C ASP A 56 67.39 -26.02 27.32
N SER A 57 66.50 -26.61 26.52
CA SER A 57 65.55 -27.61 27.04
C SER A 57 65.24 -28.67 26.01
N ASP A 58 65.46 -29.93 26.40
CA ASP A 58 65.10 -31.14 25.67
C ASP A 58 63.70 -31.02 25.04
N LEU A 59 63.68 -30.89 23.71
CA LEU A 59 62.54 -30.48 22.88
C LEU A 59 61.37 -31.50 22.78
N ASP A 60 61.37 -32.56 23.60
CA ASP A 60 60.40 -33.66 23.48
C ASP A 60 59.24 -33.62 24.50
N ILE A 61 59.26 -32.68 25.47
CA ILE A 61 58.33 -32.71 26.62
C ILE A 61 57.16 -31.70 26.53
N CYS A 62 57.27 -30.60 25.77
CA CYS A 62 56.25 -29.55 25.72
C CYS A 62 55.92 -29.05 24.30
N GLU A 63 54.70 -28.53 24.11
CA GLU A 63 54.29 -27.88 22.84
C GLU A 63 54.71 -26.41 22.82
N PRO A 64 55.22 -25.87 21.69
CA PRO A 64 55.59 -24.46 21.61
C PRO A 64 54.37 -23.56 21.83
N CYS A 65 54.58 -22.42 22.50
CA CYS A 65 53.50 -21.47 22.76
C CYS A 65 52.97 -20.89 21.42
N PRO A 66 51.66 -20.96 21.15
CA PRO A 66 51.09 -20.47 19.91
C PRO A 66 51.15 -18.94 19.82
N ILE A 67 51.15 -18.44 18.58
CA ILE A 67 51.14 -17.00 18.27
C ILE A 67 49.87 -16.37 18.88
N ASN A 68 50.00 -15.17 19.44
CA ASN A 68 48.94 -14.44 20.16
C ASN A 68 48.46 -15.11 21.46
N GLY A 69 49.28 -15.99 22.04
CA GLY A 69 49.07 -16.54 23.38
C GLY A 69 50.27 -16.31 24.30
N GLU A 70 49.98 -16.20 25.59
CA GLU A 70 50.93 -16.22 26.69
C GLU A 70 50.81 -17.58 27.39
N CYS A 71 51.95 -18.27 27.53
CA CYS A 71 52.02 -19.57 28.16
C CYS A 71 52.75 -19.46 29.50
N TYR A 72 52.07 -19.85 30.57
CA TYR A 72 52.64 -19.85 31.93
C TYR A 72 52.25 -21.14 32.67
N GLN A 73 53.24 -21.82 33.24
CA GLN A 73 53.09 -23.12 33.89
C GLN A 73 52.36 -24.15 33.02
N GLY A 74 52.65 -24.16 31.71
CA GLY A 74 52.02 -25.07 30.77
C GLY A 74 50.56 -24.76 30.41
N LYS A 75 50.00 -23.65 30.90
CA LYS A 75 48.66 -23.18 30.54
C LYS A 75 48.74 -22.07 29.49
N LEU A 76 47.93 -22.20 28.45
CA LEU A 76 47.76 -21.20 27.41
C LEU A 76 46.69 -20.17 27.83
N GLN A 77 47.07 -18.90 27.85
CA GLN A 77 46.17 -17.76 27.96
C GLN A 77 46.28 -16.93 26.68
N CYS A 78 45.18 -16.77 25.95
CA CYS A 78 45.21 -15.98 24.71
C CYS A 78 45.23 -14.48 25.00
N ASN A 79 45.92 -13.75 24.13
CA ASN A 79 45.93 -12.28 24.15
C ASN A 79 44.51 -11.73 23.98
N LEU A 80 44.28 -10.54 24.51
CA LEU A 80 43.00 -9.85 24.39
C LEU A 80 42.62 -9.70 22.91
N GLY A 81 41.41 -10.12 22.53
CA GLY A 81 41.01 -10.21 21.12
C GLY A 81 41.05 -11.62 20.53
N TYR A 82 41.65 -12.58 21.23
CA TYR A 82 41.81 -13.97 20.79
C TYR A 82 41.18 -14.95 21.76
N LYS A 83 40.54 -15.99 21.23
CA LYS A 83 39.89 -17.05 21.98
C LYS A 83 40.64 -18.36 21.77
N ASN A 84 40.80 -19.11 22.86
CA ASN A 84 41.43 -20.42 22.79
C ASN A 84 40.52 -21.41 22.02
N GLN A 85 41.01 -21.88 20.88
CA GLN A 85 40.41 -22.99 20.13
C GLN A 85 41.43 -24.13 20.05
N ARG A 86 41.23 -25.14 20.90
CA ARG A 86 42.13 -26.29 21.07
C ARG A 86 43.49 -25.84 21.64
N ASN A 87 44.50 -25.72 20.77
CA ASN A 87 45.88 -25.38 21.11
C ASN A 87 46.35 -24.11 20.37
N LEU A 88 45.41 -23.34 19.82
CA LEU A 88 45.68 -22.12 19.05
C LEU A 88 44.83 -20.97 19.58
N CYS A 89 45.41 -19.77 19.55
CA CYS A 89 44.69 -18.54 19.82
C CYS A 89 44.17 -17.97 18.50
N VAL A 90 42.86 -18.10 18.28
CA VAL A 90 42.18 -17.64 17.06
C VAL A 90 41.46 -16.34 17.38
N GLU A 91 41.39 -15.41 16.43
CA GLU A 91 40.64 -14.16 16.62
C GLU A 91 39.21 -14.44 17.09
N ASP A 92 38.79 -13.70 18.10
CA ASP A 92 37.45 -13.83 18.65
C ASP A 92 36.43 -13.26 17.65
N GLY A 93 35.58 -14.15 17.14
CA GLY A 93 34.51 -13.79 16.22
C GLY A 93 33.53 -12.78 16.82
N GLU A 94 33.31 -12.82 18.13
CA GLU A 94 32.43 -11.88 18.84
C GLU A 94 33.04 -10.46 18.86
N ILE A 95 34.36 -10.36 19.06
CA ILE A 95 35.09 -9.09 19.03
C ILE A 95 35.14 -8.54 17.62
N ASN A 96 35.33 -9.39 16.60
CA ASN A 96 35.28 -8.99 15.20
C ASN A 96 33.88 -8.49 14.79
N GLU A 97 32.81 -9.18 15.20
CA GLU A 97 31.43 -8.74 14.94
C GLU A 97 31.12 -7.42 15.65
N SER A 98 31.56 -7.28 16.91
CA SER A 98 31.43 -6.04 17.69
C SER A 98 32.17 -4.88 17.04
N THR A 99 33.38 -5.14 16.51
CA THR A 99 34.15 -4.16 15.75
C THR A 99 33.40 -3.71 14.49
N LYS A 100 32.85 -4.65 13.71
CA LYS A 100 32.06 -4.33 12.51
C LYS A 100 30.82 -3.50 12.83
N LYS A 101 30.11 -3.84 13.92
CA LYS A 101 28.96 -3.05 14.39
C LYS A 101 29.36 -1.63 14.77
N LEU A 102 30.49 -1.47 15.44
CA LEU A 102 31.04 -0.18 15.84
C LEU A 102 31.41 0.68 14.62
N VAL A 103 32.14 0.10 13.68
CA VAL A 103 32.50 0.77 12.42
C VAL A 103 31.25 1.17 11.62
N GLY A 104 30.25 0.29 11.51
CA GLY A 104 29.00 0.62 10.82
C GLY A 104 28.17 1.71 11.51
N TYR A 105 28.27 1.85 12.83
CA TYR A 105 27.66 2.97 13.56
C TYR A 105 28.38 4.29 13.25
N PHE A 106 29.72 4.28 13.25
CA PHE A 106 30.54 5.42 12.85
C PHE A 106 30.16 5.90 11.45
N GLU A 107 30.16 4.99 10.49
CA GLU A 107 29.76 5.27 9.11
C GLU A 107 28.38 5.91 9.07
N ARG A 108 27.38 5.29 9.72
CA ARG A 108 26.01 5.82 9.75
C ARG A 108 25.96 7.23 10.29
N LYS A 109 26.59 7.51 11.43
CA LYS A 109 26.53 8.83 12.08
C LYS A 109 27.17 9.92 11.24
N VAL A 110 28.37 9.66 10.71
CA VAL A 110 29.08 10.64 9.88
C VAL A 110 28.33 10.85 8.56
N CYS A 111 27.86 9.79 7.92
CA CYS A 111 27.11 9.88 6.66
C CYS A 111 25.72 10.50 6.82
N GLU A 112 25.02 10.28 7.93
CA GLU A 112 23.73 10.93 8.24
C GLU A 112 23.89 12.44 8.46
N SER A 113 24.96 12.86 9.16
CA SER A 113 25.27 14.29 9.37
C SER A 113 25.58 14.98 8.04
N TYR A 114 26.44 14.35 7.23
CA TYR A 114 26.76 14.84 5.88
C TYR A 114 25.50 14.95 5.01
N ALA A 115 24.66 13.90 5.01
CA ALA A 115 23.42 13.87 4.25
C ALA A 115 22.42 14.94 4.70
N HIS A 116 22.31 15.19 6.01
CA HIS A 116 21.48 16.28 6.53
C HIS A 116 21.98 17.65 6.09
N ASN A 117 23.29 17.86 6.07
CA ASN A 117 23.85 19.10 5.57
C ASN A 117 23.52 19.34 4.09
N GLU A 118 23.69 18.34 3.23
CA GLU A 118 23.35 18.49 1.81
C GLU A 118 21.84 18.70 1.56
N CYS A 119 20.99 18.19 2.43
CA CYS A 119 19.55 18.22 2.28
C CYS A 119 18.88 19.46 2.87
N TYR A 120 19.29 19.84 4.08
CA TYR A 120 18.63 20.86 4.89
C TYR A 120 19.57 22.00 5.33
N GLY A 121 20.89 21.83 5.16
CA GLY A 121 21.89 22.79 5.65
C GLY A 121 22.06 22.80 7.18
N THR A 122 21.52 21.80 7.89
CA THR A 122 21.50 21.73 9.37
C THR A 122 22.55 20.79 9.96
N GLY A 123 23.41 20.17 9.15
CA GLY A 123 24.46 19.23 9.58
C GLY A 123 25.87 19.76 9.33
N THR A 124 26.89 18.95 9.64
CA THR A 124 28.28 19.25 9.30
C THR A 124 28.83 18.24 8.30
N ILE A 125 29.65 18.72 7.37
CA ILE A 125 30.36 17.86 6.40
C ILE A 125 31.50 17.10 7.08
N TRP A 126 32.22 17.81 7.95
CA TRP A 126 33.32 17.30 8.75
C TRP A 126 32.83 17.16 10.19
N VAL A 127 32.86 15.95 10.72
CA VAL A 127 32.40 15.62 12.08
C VAL A 127 33.62 15.33 12.95
N PRO A 128 33.80 16.02 14.09
CA PRO A 128 34.91 15.72 15.01
C PRO A 128 34.84 14.27 15.49
N GLU A 129 35.96 13.54 15.39
CA GLU A 129 36.03 12.12 15.74
C GLU A 129 35.69 11.89 17.23
N ASN A 130 36.15 12.80 18.11
CA ASN A 130 35.89 12.72 19.54
C ASN A 130 34.39 12.82 19.88
N ASP A 131 33.64 13.66 19.16
CA ASP A 131 32.20 13.83 19.43
C ASP A 131 31.46 12.51 19.18
N VAL A 132 31.80 11.81 18.09
CA VAL A 132 31.22 10.51 17.76
C VAL A 132 31.59 9.45 18.81
N TRP A 133 32.85 9.41 19.26
CA TRP A 133 33.28 8.51 20.33
C TRP A 133 32.56 8.76 21.66
N THR A 134 32.34 10.03 22.02
CA THR A 134 31.63 10.38 23.27
C THR A 134 30.17 9.97 23.23
N GLU A 135 29.48 10.19 22.10
CA GLU A 135 28.09 9.76 21.92
C GLU A 135 27.98 8.22 21.99
N LEU A 136 28.90 7.51 21.34
CA LEU A 136 28.97 6.04 21.35
C LEU A 136 29.18 5.45 22.74
N ARG A 137 30.08 6.05 23.54
CA ARG A 137 30.33 5.60 24.91
C ARG A 137 29.07 5.73 25.78
N SER A 138 28.17 6.66 25.46
CA SER A 138 26.91 6.89 26.19
C SER A 138 25.77 5.93 25.80
N ASN A 139 25.78 5.38 24.58
CA ASN A 139 24.64 4.65 23.99
C ASN A 139 24.64 3.11 24.19
N SER A 140 25.17 2.63 25.31
CA SER A 140 24.93 1.30 25.90
C SER A 140 25.64 0.04 25.37
N PHE A 141 26.15 -0.03 24.14
CA PHE A 141 26.87 -1.25 23.69
C PHE A 141 28.29 -1.36 24.26
N LEU A 142 28.97 -0.23 24.47
CA LEU A 142 30.36 -0.17 24.94
C LEU A 142 30.50 0.07 26.44
N SER A 143 29.41 0.42 27.14
CA SER A 143 29.43 0.78 28.56
C SER A 143 29.63 -0.41 29.50
N ASN A 144 29.38 -1.63 29.03
CA ASN A 144 29.50 -2.87 29.80
C ASN A 144 30.86 -3.55 29.63
N LEU A 145 31.77 -2.97 28.84
CA LEU A 145 33.09 -3.52 28.58
C LEU A 145 34.10 -2.97 29.57
N ASP A 146 35.03 -3.82 30.00
CA ASP A 146 36.20 -3.38 30.75
C ASP A 146 37.03 -2.37 29.94
N GLU A 147 37.74 -1.48 30.62
CA GLU A 147 38.52 -0.41 29.99
C GLU A 147 39.58 -0.96 29.01
N SER A 148 40.18 -2.12 29.30
CA SER A 148 41.13 -2.79 28.40
C SER A 148 40.45 -3.33 27.13
N ALA A 149 39.28 -3.96 27.28
CA ALA A 149 38.47 -4.45 26.16
C ALA A 149 37.97 -3.30 25.27
N TYR A 150 37.52 -2.20 25.89
CA TYR A 150 37.12 -0.99 25.19
C TYR A 150 38.27 -0.41 24.35
N ASN A 151 39.46 -0.25 24.95
CA ASN A 151 40.59 0.36 24.24
C ASN A 151 41.08 -0.49 23.06
N PHE A 152 41.04 -1.82 23.19
CA PHE A 152 41.33 -2.73 22.09
C PHE A 152 40.30 -2.63 20.95
N LEU A 153 39.00 -2.68 21.29
CA LEU A 153 37.92 -2.51 20.31
C LEU A 153 37.99 -1.14 19.62
N LYS A 154 38.30 -0.08 20.37
CA LYS A 154 38.52 1.26 19.84
C LYS A 154 39.67 1.25 18.83
N GLY A 155 40.83 0.69 19.17
CA GLY A 155 41.97 0.59 18.26
C GLY A 155 41.62 -0.11 16.95
N LYS A 156 41.01 -1.30 17.03
CA LYS A 156 40.60 -2.08 15.84
C LYS A 156 39.53 -1.37 15.01
N ALA A 157 38.63 -0.63 15.66
CA ALA A 157 37.60 0.14 14.96
C ALA A 157 38.14 1.40 14.29
N VAL A 158 39.12 2.09 14.88
CA VAL A 158 39.76 3.25 14.25
C VAL A 158 40.38 2.86 12.90
N GLU A 159 41.05 1.70 12.82
CA GLU A 159 41.59 1.17 11.56
C GLU A 159 40.50 0.98 10.50
N GLY A 160 39.40 0.30 10.86
CA GLY A 160 38.27 0.11 9.95
C GLY A 160 37.55 1.42 9.56
N VAL A 161 37.49 2.40 10.47
CA VAL A 161 36.93 3.73 10.18
C VAL A 161 37.81 4.49 9.20
N THR A 162 39.14 4.43 9.35
CA THR A 162 40.08 5.08 8.41
C THR A 162 40.08 4.45 7.02
N GLU A 163 39.67 3.20 6.89
CA GLU A 163 39.49 2.55 5.58
C GLU A 163 38.22 3.03 4.85
N LEU A 164 37.13 3.29 5.60
CA LEU A 164 35.83 3.63 5.03
C LEU A 164 35.55 5.14 4.92
N LEU A 165 36.12 5.95 5.81
CA LEU A 165 35.84 7.38 5.92
C LEU A 165 37.08 8.23 5.59
N GLU A 166 36.86 9.41 5.05
CA GLU A 166 37.92 10.41 4.85
C GLU A 166 38.28 11.04 6.19
N LYS A 167 39.57 11.03 6.55
CA LYS A 167 40.07 11.64 7.79
C LYS A 167 40.91 12.88 7.48
N ARG A 168 40.73 13.94 8.25
CA ARG A 168 41.52 15.19 8.19
C ARG A 168 41.79 15.70 9.59
N THR A 169 42.96 16.30 9.82
CA THR A 169 43.24 17.06 11.04
C THR A 169 43.04 18.56 10.77
N ASN A 170 42.25 19.22 11.61
CA ASN A 170 41.98 20.65 11.54
C ASN A 170 43.15 21.47 12.12
N SER A 171 43.16 22.80 11.92
CA SER A 171 44.21 23.72 12.41
C SER A 171 44.43 23.65 13.92
N ASN A 172 43.39 23.22 14.66
CA ASN A 172 43.43 23.09 16.12
C ASN A 172 43.97 21.72 16.58
N GLY A 173 44.45 20.88 15.66
CA GLY A 173 44.94 19.52 15.96
C GLY A 173 43.84 18.50 16.23
N ILE A 174 42.59 18.81 15.86
CA ILE A 174 41.44 17.92 16.06
C ILE A 174 41.21 17.10 14.80
N ASP A 175 41.07 15.79 14.97
CA ASP A 175 40.73 14.85 13.90
C ASP A 175 39.24 14.91 13.57
N GLU A 176 38.95 15.10 12.29
CA GLU A 176 37.61 15.19 11.71
C GLU A 176 37.42 14.10 10.66
N LEU A 177 36.21 13.54 10.63
CA LEU A 177 35.78 12.49 9.71
C LEU A 177 34.77 13.04 8.72
N LYS A 178 34.86 12.57 7.47
CA LYS A 178 33.93 12.88 6.39
C LYS A 178 33.51 11.62 5.67
N CYS A 179 32.22 11.53 5.35
CA CYS A 179 31.66 10.45 4.56
C CYS A 179 31.95 10.65 3.06
N PRO A 180 32.41 9.60 2.34
CA PRO A 180 32.57 9.67 0.89
C PRO A 180 31.24 9.96 0.18
N GLU A 181 31.27 10.73 -0.92
CA GLU A 181 30.05 11.12 -1.65
C GLU A 181 29.24 9.94 -2.20
N SER A 182 29.93 8.84 -2.56
CA SER A 182 29.29 7.61 -3.06
C SER A 182 28.42 6.97 -1.98
N VAL A 183 28.93 6.92 -0.75
CA VAL A 183 28.25 6.34 0.42
C VAL A 183 27.19 7.31 0.93
N ALA A 184 27.49 8.60 1.03
CA ALA A 184 26.57 9.61 1.54
C ALA A 184 25.21 9.65 0.82
N LYS A 185 25.18 9.33 -0.49
CA LYS A 185 23.93 9.26 -1.27
C LYS A 185 22.93 8.23 -0.72
N SER A 186 23.41 7.11 -0.17
CA SER A 186 22.54 6.04 0.36
C SER A 186 21.90 6.44 1.71
N TYR A 187 22.54 7.32 2.47
CA TYR A 187 22.07 7.84 3.76
C TYR A 187 21.16 9.07 3.65
N LYS A 188 20.93 9.60 2.44
CA LYS A 188 19.98 10.72 2.23
C LYS A 188 18.56 10.32 2.61
N PRO A 189 17.84 11.09 3.45
CA PRO A 189 16.47 10.79 3.82
C PRO A 189 15.56 10.82 2.58
N LEU A 190 14.56 9.95 2.55
CA LEU A 190 13.64 9.80 1.40
C LEU A 190 12.93 11.12 1.08
N THR A 191 12.55 11.87 2.11
CA THR A 191 11.93 13.20 2.01
C THR A 191 12.80 14.17 1.21
N CYS A 192 14.10 14.21 1.49
CA CYS A 192 15.05 15.03 0.74
C CYS A 192 15.18 14.60 -0.71
N ARG A 193 15.28 13.29 -0.98
CA ARG A 193 15.37 12.78 -2.36
C ARG A 193 14.12 13.13 -3.17
N LEU A 194 12.94 12.97 -2.58
CA LEU A 194 11.68 13.35 -3.19
C LEU A 194 11.62 14.86 -3.44
N HIS A 195 12.03 15.68 -2.47
CA HIS A 195 12.02 17.13 -2.63
C HIS A 195 12.98 17.59 -3.74
N GLN A 196 14.21 17.09 -3.78
CA GLN A 196 15.16 17.37 -4.86
C GLN A 196 14.64 16.90 -6.22
N TRP A 197 14.01 15.73 -6.27
CA TRP A 197 13.40 15.21 -7.50
C TRP A 197 12.23 16.08 -7.97
N ILE A 198 11.32 16.48 -7.08
CA ILE A 198 10.18 17.36 -7.38
C ILE A 198 10.69 18.70 -7.88
N LEU A 199 11.66 19.32 -7.20
CA LEU A 199 12.23 20.61 -7.61
C LEU A 199 12.89 20.52 -8.99
N ARG A 200 13.62 19.43 -9.27
CA ARG A 200 14.25 19.20 -10.57
C ARG A 200 13.22 19.05 -11.70
N HIS A 201 12.06 18.48 -11.40
CA HIS A 201 11.00 18.20 -12.37
C HIS A 201 9.77 19.09 -12.24
N ILE A 202 9.87 20.23 -11.54
CA ILE A 202 8.71 21.07 -11.19
C ILE A 202 7.97 21.63 -12.42
N LEU A 203 8.69 21.97 -13.48
CA LEU A 203 8.10 22.47 -14.73
C LEU A 203 7.30 21.38 -15.46
N ILE A 204 7.81 20.14 -15.45
CA ILE A 204 7.13 18.99 -16.08
C ILE A 204 5.87 18.62 -15.28
N ILE A 205 5.99 18.59 -13.95
CA ILE A 205 4.87 18.27 -13.05
C ILE A 205 3.78 19.34 -13.14
N SER A 206 4.15 20.63 -13.10
CA SER A 206 3.18 21.72 -13.22
C SER A 206 2.47 21.73 -14.57
N SER A 207 3.22 21.54 -15.67
CA SER A 207 2.65 21.45 -17.02
C SER A 207 1.68 20.27 -17.17
N SER A 208 2.06 19.08 -16.71
CA SER A 208 1.19 17.91 -16.78
C SER A 208 -0.06 18.06 -15.92
N CYS A 209 0.05 18.63 -14.72
CA CYS A 209 -1.07 18.95 -13.85
C CYS A 209 -2.03 19.95 -14.52
N ALA A 210 -1.50 21.02 -15.12
CA ALA A 210 -2.32 22.01 -15.82
C ALA A 210 -3.10 21.40 -17.00
N MET A 211 -2.49 20.49 -17.77
CA MET A 211 -3.20 19.75 -18.84
C MET A 211 -4.30 18.85 -18.29
N LEU A 212 -4.06 18.14 -17.19
CA LEU A 212 -5.07 17.27 -16.57
C LEU A 212 -6.26 18.08 -16.05
N VAL A 213 -6.01 19.20 -15.38
CA VAL A 213 -7.08 20.09 -14.90
C VAL A 213 -7.85 20.69 -16.09
N GLY A 214 -7.14 21.19 -17.11
CA GLY A 214 -7.77 21.73 -18.31
C GLY A 214 -8.64 20.72 -19.05
N SER A 215 -8.15 19.49 -19.24
CA SER A 215 -8.91 18.42 -19.90
C SER A 215 -10.14 17.99 -19.09
N ALA A 216 -10.02 17.89 -17.77
CA ALA A 216 -11.15 17.60 -16.89
C ALA A 216 -12.22 18.70 -16.94
N MET A 217 -11.82 19.97 -16.97
CA MET A 217 -12.75 21.10 -17.11
C MET A 217 -13.45 21.10 -18.46
N LEU A 218 -12.72 20.84 -19.56
CA LEU A 218 -13.29 20.76 -20.90
C LEU A 218 -14.29 19.60 -21.01
N ARG A 219 -13.93 18.42 -20.49
CA ARG A 219 -14.82 17.26 -20.44
C ARG A 219 -16.10 17.55 -19.66
N ARG A 220 -15.98 18.20 -18.49
CA ARG A 220 -17.15 18.64 -17.71
C ARG A 220 -18.02 19.63 -18.49
N ARG A 221 -17.44 20.58 -19.21
CA ARG A 221 -18.22 21.51 -20.06
C ARG A 221 -18.98 20.78 -21.16
N ILE A 222 -18.34 19.85 -21.86
CA ILE A 222 -18.98 19.06 -22.92
C ILE A 222 -20.11 18.20 -22.35
N GLN A 223 -19.85 17.48 -21.25
CA GLN A 223 -20.86 16.64 -20.58
C GLN A 223 -22.08 17.46 -20.12
N ARG A 224 -21.86 18.66 -19.56
CA ARG A 224 -22.96 19.56 -19.18
C ARG A 224 -23.81 19.95 -20.40
N LYS A 225 -23.17 20.32 -21.51
CA LYS A 225 -23.89 20.65 -22.76
C LYS A 225 -24.70 19.47 -23.29
N GLN A 226 -24.13 18.27 -23.29
CA GLN A 226 -24.81 17.06 -23.75
C GLN A 226 -25.98 16.68 -22.84
N CYS A 227 -25.79 16.74 -21.52
CA CYS A 227 -26.84 16.50 -20.54
C CYS A 227 -28.02 17.47 -20.72
N PHE A 228 -27.71 18.75 -20.93
CA PHE A 228 -28.70 19.77 -21.23
C PHE A 228 -29.48 19.46 -22.53
N SER A 229 -28.80 19.16 -23.64
CA SER A 229 -29.46 18.82 -24.91
C SER A 229 -30.40 17.62 -24.77
N ARG A 230 -29.92 16.53 -24.16
CA ARG A 230 -30.75 15.34 -23.94
C ARG A 230 -31.97 15.62 -23.08
N ARG A 231 -31.82 16.42 -22.03
CA ARG A 231 -32.95 16.79 -21.17
C ARG A 231 -33.98 17.64 -21.91
N VAL A 232 -33.54 18.53 -22.80
CA VAL A 232 -34.43 19.30 -23.69
C VAL A 232 -35.19 18.36 -24.63
N GLU A 233 -34.51 17.42 -25.28
CA GLU A 233 -35.13 16.43 -26.16
C GLU A 233 -36.15 15.55 -25.41
N GLU A 234 -35.79 15.04 -24.22
CA GLU A 234 -36.70 14.26 -23.37
C GLU A 234 -37.96 15.04 -22.99
N LEU A 235 -37.82 16.33 -22.66
CA LEU A 235 -38.97 17.19 -22.34
C LEU A 235 -39.82 17.45 -23.57
N TYR A 236 -39.21 17.67 -24.74
CA TYR A 236 -39.93 17.82 -26.00
C TYR A 236 -40.74 16.56 -26.35
N ASP A 237 -40.15 15.37 -26.22
CA ASP A 237 -40.85 14.10 -26.45
C ASP A 237 -42.02 13.93 -25.47
N GLN A 238 -41.83 14.25 -24.18
CA GLN A 238 -42.91 14.23 -23.17
C GLN A 238 -44.06 15.19 -23.50
N VAL A 239 -43.74 16.37 -24.05
CA VAL A 239 -44.76 17.32 -24.51
C VAL A 239 -45.56 16.74 -25.67
N CYS A 240 -44.87 16.14 -26.66
CA CYS A 240 -45.52 15.53 -27.82
C CYS A 240 -46.44 14.37 -27.39
N ASP A 241 -45.95 13.47 -26.55
CA ASP A 241 -46.72 12.35 -26.02
C ASP A 241 -47.96 12.86 -25.27
N PHE A 242 -47.82 13.88 -24.41
CA PHE A 242 -48.95 14.43 -23.65
C PHE A 242 -50.02 15.07 -24.56
N LEU A 243 -49.60 15.84 -25.56
CA LEU A 243 -50.52 16.49 -26.50
C LEU A 243 -51.22 15.47 -27.41
N GLU A 244 -50.50 14.44 -27.87
CA GLU A 244 -51.09 13.34 -28.63
C GLU A 244 -52.09 12.55 -27.78
N GLU A 245 -51.76 12.22 -26.52
CA GLU A 245 -52.66 11.54 -25.60
C GLU A 245 -53.93 12.36 -25.33
N ASN A 246 -53.79 13.67 -25.13
CA ASN A 246 -54.93 14.56 -24.90
C ASN A 246 -55.86 14.63 -26.12
N ALA A 247 -55.30 14.73 -27.33
CA ALA A 247 -56.06 14.72 -28.57
C ALA A 247 -56.77 13.37 -28.84
N VAL A 248 -56.15 12.25 -28.49
CA VAL A 248 -56.81 10.93 -28.56
C VAL A 248 -57.95 10.83 -27.55
N ALA A 249 -57.74 11.32 -26.33
CA ALA A 249 -58.74 11.28 -25.27
C ALA A 249 -59.97 12.13 -25.63
N SER A 250 -59.78 13.36 -26.13
CA SER A 250 -60.88 14.24 -26.56
C SER A 250 -61.70 13.63 -27.70
N ASN A 251 -61.07 12.94 -28.65
CA ASN A 251 -61.75 12.29 -29.76
C ASN A 251 -62.51 11.01 -29.36
N SER A 252 -62.05 10.29 -28.33
CA SER A 252 -62.69 9.06 -27.86
C SER A 252 -63.85 9.29 -26.89
N ALA A 253 -63.88 10.46 -26.25
CA ALA A 253 -64.86 10.84 -25.26
C ALA A 253 -65.87 11.82 -25.84
N GLU A 254 -66.66 11.39 -26.83
CA GLU A 254 -67.78 12.17 -27.41
C GLU A 254 -68.85 12.60 -26.37
N THR A 255 -68.69 12.26 -25.08
CA THR A 255 -69.65 12.55 -23.99
C THR A 255 -69.04 13.28 -22.78
N SER A 256 -67.76 13.67 -22.78
CA SER A 256 -67.19 14.47 -21.69
C SER A 256 -66.40 15.68 -22.20
N ASN A 257 -66.46 16.78 -21.45
CA ASN A 257 -65.87 18.09 -21.77
C ASN A 257 -64.32 18.08 -21.73
N CYS A 258 -63.66 17.19 -22.47
CA CYS A 258 -62.19 17.16 -22.58
C CYS A 258 -61.77 18.04 -23.76
N GLU A 259 -61.09 19.15 -23.47
CA GLU A 259 -60.62 20.09 -24.49
C GLU A 259 -59.38 19.53 -25.21
N PRO A 260 -59.28 19.63 -26.55
CA PRO A 260 -58.17 19.05 -27.32
C PRO A 260 -56.84 19.82 -27.14
N TRP A 261 -56.89 21.02 -26.56
CA TRP A 261 -55.76 21.93 -26.37
C TRP A 261 -55.37 22.06 -24.89
N VAL A 262 -54.11 22.40 -24.63
CA VAL A 262 -53.53 22.51 -23.28
C VAL A 262 -52.83 23.86 -23.09
N ILE A 263 -52.89 24.42 -21.89
CA ILE A 263 -52.21 25.69 -21.56
C ILE A 263 -50.70 25.44 -21.42
N ALA A 264 -49.87 26.15 -22.19
CA ALA A 264 -48.42 25.98 -22.23
C ALA A 264 -47.75 26.12 -20.85
N SER A 265 -48.19 27.10 -20.04
CA SER A 265 -47.65 27.32 -18.70
C SER A 265 -47.93 26.18 -17.72
N TRP A 266 -49.06 25.48 -17.87
CA TRP A 266 -49.37 24.31 -17.03
C TRP A 266 -48.50 23.12 -17.40
N LEU A 267 -48.28 22.91 -18.70
CA LEU A 267 -47.42 21.85 -19.19
C LEU A 267 -45.98 22.02 -18.69
N ARG A 268 -45.47 23.25 -18.69
CA ARG A 268 -44.19 23.61 -18.08
C ARG A 268 -44.11 23.21 -16.61
N ASP A 269 -45.10 23.62 -15.83
CA ASP A 269 -45.06 23.45 -14.38
C ASP A 269 -45.28 21.98 -13.96
N TYR A 270 -45.97 21.20 -14.81
CA TYR A 270 -46.17 19.75 -14.66
C TYR A 270 -44.92 18.94 -15.03
N LEU A 271 -44.27 19.25 -16.16
CA LEU A 271 -43.13 18.48 -16.67
C LEU A 271 -41.79 18.86 -16.02
N LEU A 272 -41.60 20.12 -15.62
CA LEU A 272 -40.36 20.58 -15.00
C LEU A 272 -40.32 20.31 -13.50
N LEU A 273 -39.18 19.77 -13.04
CA LEU A 273 -38.92 19.62 -11.61
C LEU A 273 -38.76 21.00 -10.94
N PRO A 274 -39.10 21.14 -9.64
CA PRO A 274 -38.95 22.41 -8.91
C PRO A 274 -37.54 23.03 -8.96
N ARG A 275 -36.50 22.21 -9.15
CA ARG A 275 -35.10 22.68 -9.33
C ARG A 275 -34.84 23.22 -10.75
N GLU A 276 -35.45 22.61 -11.76
CA GLU A 276 -35.29 22.98 -13.17
C GLU A 276 -36.06 24.26 -13.51
N ARG A 277 -37.17 24.54 -12.81
CA ARG A 277 -37.96 25.79 -12.97
C ARG A 277 -37.19 27.07 -12.66
N ARG A 278 -36.05 26.97 -11.97
CA ARG A 278 -35.20 28.13 -11.68
C ARG A 278 -34.36 28.57 -12.87
N ASP A 279 -34.14 27.70 -13.86
CA ASP A 279 -33.39 28.00 -15.06
C ASP A 279 -34.34 28.13 -16.26
N PRO A 280 -34.59 29.34 -16.78
CA PRO A 280 -35.52 29.54 -17.88
C PRO A 280 -35.00 28.95 -19.19
N LEU A 281 -33.68 28.76 -19.35
CA LEU A 281 -33.06 28.38 -20.61
C LEU A 281 -33.51 27.00 -21.11
N LEU A 282 -33.78 26.08 -20.19
CA LEU A 282 -34.24 24.72 -20.52
C LEU A 282 -35.60 24.77 -21.23
N TRP A 283 -36.56 25.50 -20.66
CA TRP A 283 -37.90 25.61 -21.22
C TRP A 283 -37.93 26.45 -22.49
N THR A 284 -37.16 27.55 -22.55
CA THR A 284 -37.03 28.35 -23.77
C THR A 284 -36.55 27.50 -24.94
N LYS A 285 -35.60 26.60 -24.74
CA LYS A 285 -35.13 25.72 -25.81
C LYS A 285 -36.17 24.67 -26.24
N VAL A 286 -36.98 24.17 -25.31
CA VAL A 286 -38.12 23.30 -25.63
C VAL A 286 -39.18 24.06 -26.44
N GLU A 287 -39.50 25.30 -26.07
CA GLU A 287 -40.43 26.15 -26.82
C GLU A 287 -39.93 26.45 -28.25
N GLU A 288 -38.61 26.59 -28.44
CA GLU A 288 -38.01 26.71 -29.77
C GLU A 288 -38.24 25.44 -30.61
N LEU A 289 -38.00 24.25 -30.05
CA LEU A 289 -38.25 22.98 -30.76
C LEU A 289 -39.74 22.81 -31.12
N ILE A 290 -40.64 23.17 -30.21
CA ILE A 290 -42.09 23.10 -30.45
C ILE A 290 -42.51 24.07 -31.55
N LYS A 291 -41.93 25.27 -31.60
CA LYS A 291 -42.22 26.25 -32.65
C LYS A 291 -41.79 25.75 -34.03
N GLU A 292 -40.77 24.90 -34.10
CA GLU A 292 -40.29 24.28 -35.34
C GLU A 292 -41.11 23.04 -35.74
N ASP A 293 -41.89 22.46 -34.82
CA ASP A 293 -42.72 21.27 -35.09
C ASP A 293 -44.07 21.65 -35.72
N SER A 294 -44.28 21.24 -36.96
CA SER A 294 -45.52 21.50 -37.70
C SER A 294 -46.73 20.71 -37.20
N ARG A 295 -46.55 19.74 -36.28
CA ARG A 295 -47.63 18.93 -35.71
C ARG A 295 -48.35 19.62 -34.56
N ILE A 296 -47.81 20.73 -34.04
CA ILE A 296 -48.33 21.39 -32.85
C ILE A 296 -48.76 22.82 -33.23
N ASP A 297 -50.04 23.11 -33.05
CA ASP A 297 -50.58 24.46 -33.20
C ASP A 297 -50.40 25.27 -31.93
N ARG A 298 -50.02 26.54 -32.09
CA ARG A 298 -49.88 27.50 -30.99
C ARG A 298 -50.68 28.75 -31.27
N TYR A 299 -51.65 29.04 -30.42
CA TYR A 299 -52.49 30.22 -30.53
C TYR A 299 -52.88 30.77 -29.16
N GLU A 300 -53.39 32.00 -29.13
CA GLU A 300 -53.90 32.62 -27.91
C GLU A 300 -55.40 32.36 -27.78
N LYS A 301 -55.83 31.95 -26.59
CA LYS A 301 -57.23 31.75 -26.25
C LYS A 301 -57.62 32.55 -25.02
N LEU A 302 -58.80 33.16 -25.05
CA LEU A 302 -59.38 33.86 -23.90
C LEU A 302 -60.00 32.84 -22.95
N LEU A 303 -59.34 32.61 -21.82
CA LEU A 303 -59.78 31.69 -20.78
C LEU A 303 -60.10 32.48 -19.52
N LYS A 304 -61.37 32.47 -19.09
CA LYS A 304 -61.85 33.19 -17.90
C LYS A 304 -61.43 34.68 -17.86
N GLY A 305 -61.41 35.34 -19.01
CA GLY A 305 -61.04 36.76 -19.15
C GLY A 305 -59.54 37.05 -19.36
N GLU A 306 -58.67 36.05 -19.29
CA GLU A 306 -57.22 36.20 -19.54
C GLU A 306 -56.83 35.59 -20.88
N LYS A 307 -55.95 36.27 -21.64
CA LYS A 307 -55.33 35.69 -22.85
C LYS A 307 -54.22 34.72 -22.43
N LYS A 308 -54.36 33.44 -22.80
CA LYS A 308 -53.35 32.40 -22.53
C LYS A 308 -52.94 31.72 -23.81
N VAL A 309 -51.65 31.39 -23.91
CA VAL A 309 -51.11 30.60 -25.02
C VAL A 309 -51.47 29.14 -24.79
N VAL A 310 -52.11 28.54 -25.78
CA VAL A 310 -52.53 27.14 -25.77
C VAL A 310 -51.84 26.39 -26.90
N TRP A 311 -51.57 25.12 -26.66
CA TRP A 311 -50.96 24.19 -27.60
C TRP A 311 -51.94 23.08 -27.95
N GLU A 312 -52.03 22.74 -29.22
CA GLU A 312 -52.96 21.74 -29.74
C GLU A 312 -52.26 20.81 -30.73
N TRP A 313 -52.59 19.51 -30.69
CA TRP A 313 -52.01 18.54 -31.61
C TRP A 313 -52.79 18.50 -32.93
N GLN A 314 -52.15 18.89 -34.03
CA GLN A 314 -52.70 18.87 -35.38
C GLN A 314 -52.40 17.56 -36.11
N VAL A 315 -53.12 16.45 -35.81
CA VAL A 315 -53.16 15.33 -36.76
C VAL A 315 -54.47 14.53 -36.66
N GLU A 316 -55.36 14.66 -37.66
CA GLU A 316 -56.48 13.73 -37.91
C GLU A 316 -56.05 12.47 -38.71
N GLY A 317 -54.84 12.44 -39.30
CA GLY A 317 -54.38 11.40 -40.24
C GLY A 317 -53.41 10.30 -39.73
N SER A 318 -52.86 10.36 -38.52
CA SER A 318 -51.88 9.36 -38.01
C SER A 318 -52.38 8.53 -36.82
N LEU A 319 -53.63 8.74 -36.40
CA LEU A 319 -54.25 8.15 -35.21
C LEU A 319 -54.33 6.60 -35.25
N SER A 320 -54.01 5.95 -36.38
CA SER A 320 -54.05 4.48 -36.51
C SER A 320 -52.77 3.79 -36.00
N LEU A 321 -51.59 4.40 -36.18
CA LEU A 321 -50.31 3.77 -35.83
C LEU A 321 -49.96 3.86 -34.35
N SER A 322 -50.27 4.98 -33.69
CA SER A 322 -50.07 5.14 -32.24
C SER A 322 -51.08 4.34 -31.42
N LYS A 323 -52.35 4.22 -31.86
CA LYS A 323 -53.32 3.27 -31.27
C LYS A 323 -52.80 1.82 -31.32
N LEU A 324 -52.22 1.39 -32.45
CA LEU A 324 -51.62 0.05 -32.61
C LEU A 324 -50.38 -0.17 -31.71
N LYS A 325 -49.52 0.85 -31.57
CA LYS A 325 -48.32 0.78 -30.72
C LYS A 325 -48.68 0.77 -29.23
N LYS A 326 -49.63 1.61 -28.81
CA LYS A 326 -50.10 1.72 -27.42
C LYS A 326 -50.88 0.48 -26.97
N GLN A 327 -51.63 -0.16 -27.88
CA GLN A 327 -52.29 -1.46 -27.63
C GLN A 327 -51.27 -2.60 -27.45
N ARG A 328 -50.17 -2.60 -28.20
CA ARG A 328 -49.04 -3.55 -28.01
C ARG A 328 -48.27 -3.30 -26.70
N GLU A 329 -48.12 -2.04 -26.29
CA GLU A 329 -47.43 -1.69 -25.03
C GLU A 329 -48.28 -1.93 -23.78
N THR A 330 -49.59 -1.69 -23.84
CA THR A 330 -50.52 -2.08 -22.75
C THR A 330 -50.63 -3.59 -22.62
N GLN A 331 -50.66 -4.35 -23.72
CA GLN A 331 -50.55 -5.82 -23.66
C GLN A 331 -49.22 -6.30 -23.06
N LYS A 332 -48.10 -5.62 -23.32
CA LYS A 332 -46.79 -5.91 -22.67
C LYS A 332 -46.77 -5.54 -21.18
N LYS A 333 -47.40 -4.44 -20.77
CA LYS A 333 -47.49 -4.02 -19.36
C LYS A 333 -48.44 -4.91 -18.54
N VAL A 334 -49.58 -5.32 -19.09
CA VAL A 334 -50.50 -6.28 -18.43
C VAL A 334 -49.83 -7.64 -18.25
N ARG A 335 -49.05 -8.11 -19.24
CA ARG A 335 -48.28 -9.36 -19.13
C ARG A 335 -47.16 -9.30 -18.09
N LYS A 336 -46.56 -8.12 -17.85
CA LYS A 336 -45.57 -7.87 -16.78
C LYS A 336 -46.19 -7.67 -15.39
N SER A 337 -47.43 -7.17 -15.32
CA SER A 337 -48.17 -6.95 -14.07
C SER A 337 -48.62 -8.25 -13.43
N ILE A 338 -49.01 -9.25 -14.23
CA ILE A 338 -49.49 -10.55 -13.76
C ILE A 338 -48.37 -11.38 -13.11
N ASP A 339 -47.10 -11.14 -13.46
CA ASP A 339 -45.95 -11.80 -12.83
C ASP A 339 -45.51 -11.14 -11.51
N SER A 340 -45.94 -9.91 -11.23
CA SER A 340 -45.52 -9.14 -10.03
C SER A 340 -46.58 -9.03 -8.94
N SER A 341 -47.87 -9.15 -9.26
CA SER A 341 -48.95 -9.08 -8.27
C SER A 341 -49.11 -10.37 -7.45
N THR A 342 -48.69 -11.51 -8.00
CA THR A 342 -48.84 -12.83 -7.37
C THR A 342 -47.93 -12.99 -6.15
N SER A 343 -46.74 -12.39 -6.14
CA SER A 343 -45.80 -12.47 -5.00
C SER A 343 -46.13 -11.51 -3.84
N LEU A 344 -46.84 -10.41 -4.12
CA LEU A 344 -47.13 -9.37 -3.12
C LEU A 344 -48.44 -9.64 -2.36
N GLN A 345 -49.40 -10.28 -3.03
CA GLN A 345 -50.67 -10.68 -2.42
C GLN A 345 -50.52 -11.92 -1.51
N GLU A 346 -49.57 -12.82 -1.84
CA GLU A 346 -49.23 -13.99 -1.02
C GLU A 346 -48.47 -13.63 0.26
N TYR A 347 -47.65 -12.57 0.23
CA TYR A 347 -46.97 -12.00 1.40
C TYR A 347 -47.96 -11.31 2.36
N TYR A 348 -48.98 -10.64 1.84
CA TYR A 348 -49.98 -9.92 2.65
C TYR A 348 -50.92 -10.89 3.38
N ASN A 349 -51.35 -11.97 2.72
CA ASN A 349 -52.22 -12.99 3.32
C ASN A 349 -51.51 -13.82 4.39
N ARG A 350 -50.20 -14.07 4.26
CA ARG A 350 -49.41 -14.79 5.27
C ARG A 350 -49.23 -13.97 6.57
N ARG A 351 -49.06 -12.65 6.46
CA ARG A 351 -48.99 -11.76 7.64
C ARG A 351 -50.30 -11.64 8.43
N ILE A 352 -51.45 -11.69 7.75
CA ILE A 352 -52.75 -11.55 8.42
C ILE A 352 -53.06 -12.81 9.25
N ALA A 353 -52.66 -13.99 8.79
CA ALA A 353 -52.87 -15.26 9.50
C ALA A 353 -51.99 -15.42 10.77
N GLU A 354 -50.80 -14.82 10.80
CA GLU A 354 -49.90 -14.84 11.97
C GLU A 354 -50.33 -13.87 13.09
N THR A 355 -51.15 -12.86 12.76
CA THR A 355 -51.66 -11.88 13.74
C THR A 355 -53.01 -12.26 14.36
N SER A 356 -53.62 -13.36 13.92
CA SER A 356 -54.95 -13.79 14.35
C SER A 356 -54.95 -15.12 15.13
N SER A 357 -53.80 -15.56 15.66
CA SER A 357 -53.69 -16.76 16.48
C SER A 357 -53.04 -16.50 17.84
#